data_AF-A0A653ISW1-F1
#
_entry.id   AF-A0A653ISW1-F1
#
_cell.length_a   1.000
_cell.length_b   1.000
_cell.length_c   1.000
_cell.angle_alpha   90.00
_cell.angle_beta   90.00
_cell.angle_gamma   90.00
#
_symmetry.space_group_name_H-M   'P 1'
#
loop_
_entity.id
_entity.type
_entity.pdbx_description
1 polymer ?
#
loop_
_entity_poly.entity_id
_entity_poly.type
_entity_poly.pdbx_seq_one_letter_code
_entity_poly.pdbx_strand_id
1 'polypeptide(L)'
;MAVPAGVLRVGALPDEPLAAAAQFHAEVLPRALETLAGGADLALVFGPADHTHRDWRLGVVRGLARQHAPLRVNAVAGDDAAAIEAALAYLAQAPGVTGQSLPLDGTGAGAMLYQAR
;
A
#
# COMPACT_ATOMS: atom_id res chain seq x y z
N MET A 1 14.85 -1.45 15.69
CA MET A 1 13.40 -1.45 15.99
C MET A 1 12.69 -0.96 14.75
N ALA A 2 11.83 -1.75 14.12
CA ALA A 2 11.01 -1.27 13.02
C ALA A 2 10.03 -0.23 13.58
N VAL A 3 9.99 0.96 12.99
CA VAL A 3 8.97 1.96 13.34
C VAL A 3 7.62 1.38 12.89
N PRO A 4 6.58 1.37 13.74
CA PRO A 4 5.27 0.88 13.31
C PRO A 4 4.79 1.71 12.12
N ALA A 5 4.47 1.05 11.01
CA ALA A 5 3.98 1.73 9.83
C ALA A 5 2.61 2.35 10.14
N GLY A 6 2.43 3.63 9.82
CA GLY A 6 1.11 4.24 9.73
C GLY A 6 0.30 3.54 8.64
N VAL A 7 -0.99 3.33 8.87
CA VAL A 7 -1.91 2.73 7.89
C VAL A 7 -2.93 3.78 7.49
N LEU A 8 -3.00 4.08 6.19
CA LEU A 8 -3.96 5.03 5.63
C LEU A 8 -4.90 4.32 4.64
N ARG A 9 -6.19 4.23 5.01
CA ARG A 9 -7.24 3.73 4.12
C ARG A 9 -7.65 4.83 3.14
N VAL A 10 -7.57 4.53 1.84
CA VAL A 10 -7.76 5.50 0.75
C VAL A 10 -9.23 5.92 0.58
N GLY A 11 -10.18 5.14 1.13
CA GLY A 11 -11.61 5.38 0.98
C GLY A 11 -12.11 5.04 -0.43
N ALA A 12 -13.37 5.37 -0.70
CA ALA A 12 -13.96 5.20 -2.03
C ALA A 12 -13.40 6.24 -3.01
N LEU A 13 -13.08 5.80 -4.22
CA LEU A 13 -12.64 6.65 -5.32
C LEU A 13 -13.55 6.39 -6.54
N PRO A 14 -13.61 7.31 -7.52
CA PRO A 14 -14.26 7.09 -8.80
C PRO A 14 -13.78 5.81 -9.49
N ASP A 15 -14.66 5.21 -10.29
CA ASP A 15 -14.31 4.02 -11.09
C ASP A 15 -13.35 4.39 -12.23
N GLU A 16 -13.48 5.60 -12.79
CA GLU A 16 -12.62 6.07 -13.89
C GLU A 16 -11.21 6.40 -13.34
N PRO A 17 -10.13 5.79 -13.89
CA PRO A 17 -8.79 5.87 -13.31
C PRO A 17 -8.20 7.27 -13.21
N LEU A 18 -8.44 8.14 -14.20
CA LEU A 18 -7.88 9.49 -14.19
C LEU A 18 -8.55 10.36 -13.11
N ALA A 19 -9.88 10.27 -12.99
CA ALA A 19 -10.66 10.92 -11.94
C ALA A 19 -10.27 10.38 -10.56
N ALA A 20 -10.08 9.06 -10.43
CA ALA A 20 -9.60 8.44 -9.19
C ALA A 20 -8.21 8.94 -8.79
N ALA A 21 -7.28 9.00 -9.74
CA ALA A 21 -5.94 9.53 -9.51
C ALA A 21 -5.99 11.02 -9.13
N ALA A 22 -6.82 11.83 -9.79
CA ALA A 22 -6.98 13.24 -9.46
C ALA A 22 -7.52 13.43 -8.04
N GLN A 23 -8.57 12.69 -7.67
CA GLN A 23 -9.12 12.75 -6.31
C GLN A 23 -8.13 12.23 -5.27
N PHE A 24 -7.40 11.15 -5.56
CA PHE A 24 -6.33 10.67 -4.68
C PHE A 24 -5.29 11.76 -4.40
N HIS A 25 -4.81 12.45 -5.43
CA HIS A 25 -3.80 13.50 -5.27
C HIS A 25 -4.35 14.72 -4.53
N ALA A 26 -5.63 15.05 -4.72
CA ALA A 26 -6.28 16.17 -4.04
C ALA A 26 -6.54 15.89 -2.56
N GLU A 27 -6.98 14.68 -2.23
CA GLU A 27 -7.58 14.41 -0.91
C GLU A 27 -6.75 13.48 -0.04
N VAL A 28 -6.08 12.48 -0.62
CA VAL A 28 -5.41 11.41 0.13
C VAL A 28 -3.91 11.65 0.23
N LEU A 29 -3.29 12.12 -0.85
CA LEU A 29 -1.86 12.41 -0.89
C LEU A 29 -1.41 13.40 0.21
N PRO A 30 -2.12 14.50 0.51
CA PRO A 30 -1.73 15.40 1.62
C PRO A 30 -1.63 14.68 2.97
N ARG A 31 -2.60 13.80 3.29
CA ARG A 31 -2.62 13.00 4.52
C ARG A 31 -1.47 11.98 4.58
N ALA A 32 -1.14 11.38 3.43
CA ALA A 32 0.01 10.49 3.31
C ALA A 32 1.32 11.26 3.60
N LEU A 33 1.47 12.46 3.05
CA LEU A 33 2.63 13.32 3.27
C LEU A 33 2.74 13.77 4.74
N GLU A 34 1.63 14.11 5.39
CA GLU A 34 1.58 14.42 6.82
C GLU A 34 2.04 13.24 7.68
N THR A 35 1.59 12.03 7.35
CA THR A 35 2.00 10.80 8.05
C THR A 35 3.51 10.57 7.91
N LEU A 36 4.04 10.73 6.70
CA LEU A 36 5.47 10.56 6.41
C LEU A 36 6.32 11.65 7.07
N ALA A 37 5.83 12.89 7.17
CA ALA A 37 6.50 13.96 7.90
C ALA A 37 6.64 13.64 9.40
N GLY A 38 5.75 12.79 9.95
CA GLY A 38 5.85 12.25 11.30
C GLY A 38 6.97 11.21 11.50
N GLY A 39 7.69 10.80 10.44
CA GLY A 39 8.83 9.91 10.51
C GLY A 39 8.48 8.41 10.59
N ALA A 40 7.25 8.03 10.24
CA ALA A 40 6.80 6.64 10.22
C ALA A 40 6.77 6.07 8.79
N ASP A 41 7.02 4.77 8.66
CA ASP A 41 6.69 4.01 7.44
C ASP A 41 5.19 4.13 7.13
N LEU A 42 4.77 3.95 5.88
CA LEU A 42 3.37 4.08 5.46
C LEU A 42 2.90 2.89 4.63
N ALA A 43 1.74 2.35 4.99
CA ALA A 43 0.96 1.44 4.16
C ALA A 43 -0.35 2.09 3.71
N LEU A 44 -0.55 2.21 2.40
CA LEU A 44 -1.81 2.63 1.79
C LEU A 44 -2.73 1.42 1.57
N VAL A 45 -3.98 1.51 1.98
CA VAL A 45 -4.99 0.46 1.75
C VAL A 45 -6.01 0.95 0.73
N PHE A 46 -5.91 0.44 -0.50
CA PHE A 46 -6.86 0.71 -1.56
C PHE A 46 -8.01 -0.31 -1.54
N GLY A 47 -9.21 0.14 -1.89
CA GLY A 47 -10.29 -0.78 -2.25
C GLY A 47 -10.00 -1.56 -3.54
N PRO A 48 -10.77 -2.62 -3.81
CA PRO A 48 -10.69 -3.36 -5.06
C PRO A 48 -10.99 -2.42 -6.24
N ALA A 49 -10.29 -2.63 -7.34
CA ALA A 49 -10.57 -1.97 -8.61
C ALA A 49 -10.06 -2.86 -9.76
N ASP A 50 -10.45 -2.53 -10.97
CA ASP A 50 -9.93 -3.23 -12.14
C ASP A 50 -8.44 -2.94 -12.38
N HIS A 51 -7.86 -3.64 -13.36
CA HIS A 51 -6.45 -3.55 -13.72
C HIS A 51 -6.02 -2.16 -14.24
N THR A 52 -6.95 -1.31 -14.67
CA THR A 52 -6.65 0.02 -15.24
C THR A 52 -6.17 1.00 -14.16
N HIS A 53 -6.44 0.71 -12.88
CA HIS A 53 -5.94 1.49 -11.75
C HIS A 53 -4.49 1.18 -11.36
N ARG A 54 -3.89 0.13 -11.92
CA ARG A 54 -2.59 -0.40 -11.48
C ARG A 54 -1.47 0.64 -11.57
N ASP A 55 -1.35 1.30 -12.72
CA ASP A 55 -0.15 2.08 -13.04
C ASP A 55 -0.07 3.37 -12.24
N TRP A 56 -1.19 4.09 -12.08
CA TRP A 56 -1.20 5.32 -11.29
C TRP A 56 -0.98 5.03 -9.80
N ARG A 57 -1.61 3.98 -9.25
CA ARG A 57 -1.42 3.57 -7.84
C ARG A 57 0.02 3.23 -7.58
N LEU A 58 0.63 2.43 -8.45
CA LEU A 58 2.03 2.05 -8.34
C LEU A 58 2.98 3.24 -8.52
N GLY A 59 2.66 4.15 -9.45
CA GLY A 59 3.40 5.39 -9.67
C GLY A 59 3.48 6.25 -8.41
N VAL A 60 2.34 6.49 -7.76
CA VAL A 60 2.26 7.21 -6.48
C VAL A 60 3.09 6.53 -5.39
N VAL A 61 2.87 5.23 -5.16
CA VAL A 61 3.56 4.48 -4.09
C VAL A 61 5.08 4.52 -4.27
N ARG A 62 5.54 4.32 -5.50
CA ARG A 62 6.97 4.39 -5.84
C ARG A 62 7.53 5.82 -5.74
N GLY A 63 6.73 6.82 -6.07
CA GLY A 63 7.10 8.23 -5.92
C GLY A 63 7.34 8.57 -4.45
N LEU A 64 6.36 8.26 -3.59
CA LEU A 64 6.44 8.47 -2.14
C LEU A 64 7.63 7.71 -1.52
N ALA A 65 7.79 6.42 -1.85
CA ALA A 65 8.90 5.61 -1.33
C ALA A 65 10.28 6.20 -1.67
N ARG A 66 10.45 6.78 -2.87
CA ARG A 66 11.72 7.39 -3.28
C ARG A 66 11.95 8.75 -2.63
N GLN A 67 10.92 9.58 -2.56
CA GLN A 67 11.02 10.93 -2.02
C GLN A 67 11.24 10.95 -0.51
N HIS A 68 10.75 9.93 0.21
CA HIS A 68 10.78 9.86 1.67
C HIS A 68 11.75 8.82 2.22
N ALA A 69 12.69 8.32 1.41
CA ALA A 69 13.74 7.44 1.91
C ALA A 69 14.47 8.09 3.12
N PRO A 70 14.73 7.36 4.22
CA PRO A 70 14.67 5.89 4.34
C PRO A 70 13.30 5.31 4.75
N LEU A 71 12.24 6.11 4.87
CA LEU A 71 10.90 5.60 5.19
C LEU A 71 10.39 4.72 4.05
N ARG A 72 9.66 3.66 4.42
CA ARG A 72 9.08 2.70 3.48
C ARG A 72 7.64 3.08 3.18
N VAL A 73 7.29 3.05 1.90
CA VAL A 73 5.90 3.24 1.46
C VAL A 73 5.48 2.08 0.61
N ASN A 74 4.41 1.39 1.00
CA ASN A 74 3.83 0.29 0.26
C ASN A 74 2.31 0.45 0.19
N ALA A 75 1.67 -0.35 -0.66
CA ALA A 75 0.23 -0.42 -0.75
C ALA A 75 -0.27 -1.86 -0.73
N VAL A 76 -1.49 -2.04 -0.24
CA VAL A 76 -2.29 -3.25 -0.38
C VAL A 76 -3.60 -2.88 -1.05
N ALA A 77 -4.16 -3.78 -1.86
CA ALA A 77 -5.43 -3.56 -2.55
C ALA A 77 -6.35 -4.76 -2.40
N GLY A 78 -7.53 -4.56 -1.82
CA GLY A 78 -8.52 -5.61 -1.57
C GLY A 78 -9.61 -5.13 -0.61
N ASP A 79 -10.57 -6.00 -0.35
CA ASP A 79 -11.72 -5.77 0.54
C ASP A 79 -11.79 -6.76 1.72
N ASP A 80 -11.13 -7.92 1.62
CA ASP A 80 -11.03 -8.87 2.72
C ASP A 80 -10.15 -8.35 3.86
N ALA A 81 -10.77 -8.12 5.03
CA ALA A 81 -10.10 -7.57 6.19
C ALA A 81 -8.97 -8.46 6.71
N ALA A 82 -9.14 -9.79 6.70
CA ALA A 82 -8.13 -10.72 7.21
C ALA A 82 -6.90 -10.76 6.28
N ALA A 83 -7.10 -10.72 4.96
CA ALA A 83 -6.04 -10.64 3.98
C ALA A 83 -5.28 -9.31 4.10
N ILE A 84 -5.98 -8.19 4.32
CA ILE A 84 -5.36 -6.87 4.54
C ILE A 84 -4.48 -6.91 5.79
N GLU A 85 -5.01 -7.38 6.92
CA GLU A 85 -4.24 -7.50 8.17
C GLU A 85 -3.01 -8.40 8.02
N ALA A 86 -3.15 -9.55 7.34
CA ALA A 86 -2.04 -10.45 7.08
C ALA A 86 -0.95 -9.79 6.21
N ALA A 87 -1.34 -9.04 5.17
CA ALA A 87 -0.40 -8.32 4.31
C ALA A 87 0.31 -7.18 5.06
N LEU A 88 -0.39 -6.45 5.92
CA LEU A 88 0.19 -5.42 6.78
C LEU A 88 1.20 -6.03 7.78
N ALA A 89 0.85 -7.16 8.40
CA ALA A 89 1.73 -7.91 9.29
C ALA A 89 3.00 -8.41 8.59
N TYR A 90 2.87 -8.84 7.33
CA TYR A 90 4.02 -9.19 6.48
C TYR A 90 4.92 -7.97 6.22
N LEU A 91 4.35 -6.84 5.80
CA LEU A 91 5.12 -5.62 5.49
C LEU A 91 5.86 -5.06 6.72
N ALA A 92 5.27 -5.18 7.91
CA ALA A 92 5.91 -4.81 9.18
C ALA A 92 7.18 -5.65 9.44
N GLN A 93 7.19 -6.91 9.03
CA GLN A 93 8.30 -7.86 9.21
C GLN A 93 9.29 -7.89 8.03
N ALA A 94 9.01 -7.18 6.93
CA ALA A 94 9.79 -7.20 5.70
C ALA A 94 10.55 -5.88 5.45
N PRO A 95 11.64 -5.57 6.19
CA PRO A 95 12.32 -4.27 6.14
C PRO A 95 12.91 -3.93 4.76
N GLY A 96 13.12 -4.91 3.88
CA GLY A 96 13.57 -4.69 2.51
C GLY A 96 12.48 -4.30 1.51
N VAL A 97 11.20 -4.34 1.91
CA VAL A 97 10.07 -4.10 1.00
C VAL A 97 9.63 -2.63 1.05
N THR A 98 9.77 -1.94 -0.07
CA THR A 98 9.28 -0.57 -0.28
C THR A 98 8.90 -0.35 -1.75
N GLY A 99 8.01 0.60 -2.02
CA GLY A 99 7.57 0.95 -3.37
C GLY A 99 6.68 -0.11 -4.04
N GLN A 100 6.09 -1.03 -3.29
CA GLN A 100 5.26 -2.13 -3.81
C GLN A 100 3.77 -1.89 -3.63
N SER A 101 2.96 -2.41 -4.56
CA SER A 101 1.50 -2.49 -4.44
C SER A 101 1.08 -3.96 -4.53
N LEU A 102 0.51 -4.49 -3.46
CA LEU A 102 0.15 -5.90 -3.31
C LEU A 102 -1.36 -6.08 -3.51
N PRO A 103 -1.82 -6.55 -4.69
CA PRO A 103 -3.22 -6.97 -4.84
C PRO A 103 -3.47 -8.22 -4.00
N LEU A 104 -4.60 -8.25 -3.30
CA LEU A 104 -5.03 -9.35 -2.46
C LEU A 104 -6.23 -10.03 -3.13
N ASP A 105 -6.17 -11.36 -3.21
CA ASP A 105 -7.22 -12.19 -3.82
C ASP A 105 -8.16 -12.84 -2.78
N GLY A 106 -8.01 -12.46 -1.50
CA GLY A 106 -8.78 -13.01 -0.37
C GLY A 106 -8.31 -14.40 0.10
N THR A 107 -7.32 -15.02 -0.56
CA THR A 107 -6.85 -16.37 -0.21
C THR A 107 -5.60 -16.40 0.68
N GLY A 108 -5.08 -15.22 1.04
CA GLY A 108 -3.85 -15.07 1.82
C GLY A 108 -2.58 -15.37 1.01
N ALA A 109 -1.41 -15.36 1.65
CA ALA A 109 -0.13 -15.55 0.96
C ALA A 109 0.12 -16.98 0.41
N GLY A 110 -0.83 -17.91 0.56
CA GLY A 110 -0.65 -19.33 0.27
C GLY A 110 0.37 -20.01 1.18
N ALA A 111 0.43 -21.34 1.16
CA ALA A 111 1.47 -22.08 1.87
C ALA A 111 2.83 -21.90 1.16
N MET A 112 3.87 -21.55 1.92
CA MET A 112 5.24 -21.49 1.40
C MET A 112 5.69 -22.89 0.96
N LEU A 113 5.93 -23.07 -0.34
CA LEU A 113 6.37 -24.34 -0.92
C LEU A 113 7.88 -24.60 -0.72
N TYR A 114 8.43 -24.32 0.45
CA TYR A 114 9.81 -24.71 0.75
C TYR A 114 9.84 -26.12 1.36
N GLN A 115 10.15 -27.12 0.53
CA GLN A 115 10.64 -28.39 1.05
C GLN A 115 12.11 -28.21 1.43
N ALA A 116 12.40 -28.30 2.73
CA ALA A 116 13.76 -28.44 3.21
C ALA A 116 14.37 -29.71 2.59
N ARG A 117 15.54 -29.56 1.98
CA ARG A 117 16.38 -30.68 1.59
C ARG A 117 17.30 -31.05 2.75
#